data_AF-A0AAN5CQD0-F1
#
_entry.id   AF-A0AAN5CQD0-F1
#
_cell.length_a   1.000
_cell.length_b   1.000
_cell.length_c   1.000
_cell.angle_alpha   90.00
_cell.angle_beta   90.00
_cell.angle_gamma   90.00
#
_symmetry.space_group_name_H-M   'P 1'
#
loop_
_entity.id
_entity.type
_entity.pdbx_description
1 polymer ?
#
loop_
_entity_poly.entity_id
_entity_poly.type
_entity_poly.pdbx_seq_one_letter_code
_entity_poly.pdbx_strand_id
1 'polypeptide(L)'
;MNLLVVFFSLSLAALACDIKVTLKFNQKIKSGFARFKFFNETYGPVYEYREGANNLPQHFRIKGLFCNMKPTILETYEVDPRSGDAKPNKTTQAFIEGFGVMDYQIGDMHTPYVASKIGVFCGFGDCGVSHG
;
A
#
# COMPACT_ATOMS: atom_id res chain seq x y z
N MET A 1 -5.59 -35.69 12.51
CA MET A 1 -5.16 -34.52 11.73
C MET A 1 -3.68 -34.70 11.43
N ASN A 2 -3.33 -35.00 10.17
CA ASN A 2 -2.01 -35.53 9.81
C ASN A 2 -0.95 -34.40 9.89
N LEU A 3 0.19 -34.64 10.54
CA LEU A 3 1.23 -33.62 10.75
C LEU A 3 1.71 -32.98 9.43
N LEU A 4 1.77 -33.78 8.36
CA LEU A 4 2.05 -33.35 6.98
C LEU A 4 1.06 -32.31 6.43
N VAL A 5 -0.23 -32.45 6.76
CA VAL A 5 -1.28 -31.51 6.34
C VAL A 5 -1.10 -30.16 7.05
N VAL A 6 -0.71 -30.20 8.32
CA VAL A 6 -0.44 -28.98 9.11
C VAL A 6 0.77 -28.23 8.52
N PHE A 7 1.88 -28.93 8.23
CA PHE A 7 3.06 -28.31 7.63
C PHE A 7 2.80 -27.71 6.24
N PHE A 8 2.03 -28.39 5.38
CA PHE A 8 1.67 -27.86 4.05
C PHE A 8 0.73 -26.65 4.16
N SER A 9 -0.23 -26.66 5.08
CA SER A 9 -1.14 -25.52 5.28
C SER A 9 -0.43 -24.29 5.83
N LEU A 10 0.56 -24.48 6.70
CA LEU A 10 1.33 -23.39 7.31
C LEU A 10 2.27 -22.70 6.29
N SER A 11 2.80 -23.47 5.33
CA SER A 11 3.69 -22.95 4.30
C SER A 11 2.95 -22.16 3.21
N LEU A 12 1.72 -22.54 2.84
CA LEU A 12 0.87 -21.69 1.98
C LEU A 12 0.46 -20.37 2.65
N ALA A 13 0.19 -20.39 3.97
CA ALA A 13 -0.13 -19.18 4.71
C ALA A 13 1.06 -18.19 4.76
N ALA A 14 2.29 -18.69 4.73
CA ALA A 14 3.48 -17.84 4.67
C ALA A 14 3.68 -17.15 3.30
N LEU A 15 2.98 -17.60 2.26
CA LEU A 15 3.08 -17.13 0.88
C LEU A 15 1.81 -16.41 0.40
N ALA A 16 0.86 -16.17 1.28
CA ALA A 16 -0.38 -15.50 0.96
C ALA A 16 -0.45 -14.15 1.67
N CYS A 17 -1.07 -13.18 1.00
CA CYS A 17 -1.41 -11.93 1.63
C CYS A 17 -2.92 -11.77 1.74
N ASP A 18 -3.32 -11.24 2.89
CA ASP A 18 -4.65 -10.72 3.12
C ASP A 18 -4.55 -9.53 4.08
N ILE A 19 -4.35 -8.35 3.49
CA ILE A 19 -3.96 -7.13 4.19
C ILE A 19 -5.06 -6.10 4.01
N LYS A 20 -5.63 -5.62 5.12
CA LYS A 20 -6.52 -4.47 5.13
C LYS A 20 -5.67 -3.20 5.11
N VAL A 21 -5.90 -2.35 4.13
CA VAL A 21 -5.13 -1.13 3.95
C VAL A 21 -5.98 0.09 4.26
N THR A 22 -5.41 1.05 4.97
CA THR A 22 -5.94 2.40 5.11
C THR A 22 -4.96 3.40 4.49
N LEU A 23 -5.43 4.20 3.53
CA LEU A 23 -4.70 5.36 3.04
C LEU A 23 -5.18 6.61 3.78
N LYS A 24 -4.28 7.27 4.49
CA LYS A 24 -4.52 8.50 5.24
C LYS A 24 -3.86 9.69 4.54
N PHE A 25 -4.37 10.88 4.81
CA PHE A 25 -3.86 12.13 4.25
C PHE A 25 -3.51 13.08 5.39
N ASN A 26 -2.36 13.75 5.31
CA ASN A 26 -2.02 14.80 6.27
C ASN A 26 -3.03 15.97 6.15
N GLN A 27 -3.30 16.66 7.26
CA GLN A 27 -4.19 17.81 7.28
C GLN A 27 -3.65 19.00 6.47
N LYS A 28 -2.33 19.13 6.37
CA LYS A 28 -1.64 20.20 5.62
C LYS A 28 -1.17 19.76 4.23
N ILE A 29 -1.85 18.78 3.65
CA ILE A 29 -1.49 18.23 2.33
C ILE A 29 -1.83 19.22 1.20
N LYS A 30 -0.95 19.32 0.19
CA LYS A 30 -1.26 20.03 -1.07
C LYS A 30 -2.21 19.19 -1.93
N SER A 31 -3.04 19.81 -2.75
CA SER A 31 -3.96 19.08 -3.64
C SER A 31 -3.23 18.21 -4.67
N GLY A 32 -3.70 16.99 -4.91
CA GLY A 32 -3.11 16.08 -5.88
C GLY A 32 -3.83 14.75 -5.98
N PHE A 33 -3.15 13.76 -6.55
CA PHE A 33 -3.67 12.42 -6.77
C PHE A 33 -2.74 11.36 -6.22
N ALA A 34 -3.29 10.19 -5.91
CA ALA A 34 -2.54 9.03 -5.51
C ALA A 34 -3.10 7.76 -6.15
N ARG A 35 -2.22 6.81 -6.43
CA ARG A 35 -2.59 5.54 -7.03
C ARG A 35 -1.67 4.43 -6.52
N PHE A 36 -2.26 3.27 -6.28
CA PHE A 36 -1.48 2.07 -6.01
C PHE A 36 -1.19 1.31 -7.29
N LYS A 37 0.04 0.82 -7.43
CA LYS A 37 0.40 -0.29 -8.30
C LYS A 37 0.64 -1.51 -7.41
N PHE A 38 -0.18 -2.53 -7.56
CA PHE A 38 -0.12 -3.72 -6.71
C PHE A 38 0.97 -4.69 -7.17
N PHE A 39 1.28 -5.67 -6.31
CA PHE A 39 2.27 -6.72 -6.57
C PHE A 39 1.98 -7.54 -7.85
N ASN A 40 0.74 -7.58 -8.31
CA ASN A 40 0.35 -8.21 -9.58
C ASN A 40 0.45 -7.27 -10.80
N GLU A 41 1.13 -6.12 -10.63
CA GLU A 41 1.31 -5.06 -11.63
C GLU A 41 0.04 -4.38 -12.12
N THR A 42 -1.11 -4.68 -11.51
CA THR A 42 -2.35 -3.97 -11.77
C THR A 42 -2.38 -2.66 -10.97
N TYR A 43 -3.10 -1.69 -11.52
CA TYR A 43 -3.30 -0.43 -10.84
C TYR A 43 -4.66 -0.40 -10.12
N GLY A 44 -4.65 0.15 -8.91
CA GLY A 44 -5.85 0.47 -8.15
C GLY A 44 -6.58 1.73 -8.65
N PRO A 45 -7.64 2.13 -7.94
CA PRO A 45 -8.35 3.38 -8.20
C PRO A 45 -7.44 4.58 -7.94
N VAL A 46 -7.79 5.70 -8.57
CA VAL A 46 -7.14 6.99 -8.35
C VAL A 46 -7.86 7.70 -7.20
N TYR A 47 -7.08 8.12 -6.20
CA TYR A 47 -7.56 8.88 -5.06
C TYR A 47 -7.18 10.35 -5.26
N GLU A 48 -8.17 11.21 -5.40
CA GLU A 48 -7.97 12.66 -5.39
C GLU A 48 -8.00 13.15 -3.94
N TYR A 49 -7.07 14.03 -3.59
CA TYR A 49 -7.05 14.74 -2.32
C TYR A 49 -6.85 16.23 -2.55
N ARG A 50 -7.47 17.04 -1.70
CA ARG A 50 -7.50 18.50 -1.87
C ARG A 50 -7.01 19.21 -0.62
N GLU A 51 -6.20 20.24 -0.82
CA GLU A 51 -5.76 21.14 0.24
C GLU A 51 -6.97 21.82 0.91
N GLY A 52 -6.95 21.88 2.24
CA GLY A 52 -8.03 22.46 3.05
C GLY A 52 -9.34 21.66 3.07
N ALA A 53 -9.45 20.56 2.31
CA ALA A 53 -10.60 19.67 2.35
C ALA A 53 -10.45 18.63 3.48
N ASN A 54 -11.59 18.12 3.94
CA ASN A 54 -11.63 16.98 4.84
C ASN A 54 -11.40 15.68 4.04
N ASN A 55 -10.15 15.39 3.70
CA ASN A 55 -9.78 14.19 2.96
C ASN A 55 -9.96 12.95 3.85
N LEU A 56 -11.08 12.24 3.66
CA LEU A 56 -11.41 11.05 4.44
C LEU A 56 -10.45 9.90 4.11
N PRO A 57 -10.04 9.10 5.12
CA PRO A 57 -9.25 7.90 4.88
C PRO A 57 -9.92 6.93 3.89
N GLN A 58 -9.12 6.27 3.07
CA GLN A 58 -9.59 5.31 2.07
C GLN A 58 -9.23 3.89 2.50
N HIS A 59 -10.18 2.97 2.40
CA HIS A 59 -10.00 1.60 2.85
C HIS A 59 -10.12 0.62 1.68
N PHE A 60 -9.17 -0.30 1.59
CA PHE A 60 -9.21 -1.36 0.60
C PHE A 60 -8.45 -2.59 1.11
N ARG A 61 -8.38 -3.64 0.29
CA ARG A 61 -7.79 -4.91 0.68
C ARG A 61 -6.82 -5.40 -0.38
N ILE A 62 -5.62 -5.75 0.03
CA ILE A 62 -4.61 -6.40 -0.82
C ILE A 62 -4.69 -7.88 -0.51
N LYS A 63 -5.04 -8.70 -1.51
CA LYS A 63 -5.20 -10.14 -1.33
C LYS A 63 -4.62 -10.88 -2.51
N GLY A 64 -3.90 -11.96 -2.23
CA GLY A 64 -3.34 -12.84 -3.26
C GLY A 64 -2.35 -13.84 -2.72
N LEU A 65 -1.64 -14.47 -3.64
CA LEU A 65 -0.50 -15.34 -3.36
C LEU A 65 0.76 -14.66 -3.89
N PHE A 66 1.88 -14.93 -3.23
CA PHE A 66 3.21 -14.43 -3.58
C PHE A 66 3.27 -12.90 -3.67
N CYS A 67 2.66 -12.22 -2.70
CA CYS A 67 2.53 -10.76 -2.72
C CYS A 67 3.87 -10.05 -2.49
N ASN A 68 4.88 -10.78 -2.02
CA ASN A 68 6.25 -10.30 -1.88
C ASN A 68 7.15 -10.49 -3.11
N MET A 69 6.67 -11.05 -4.23
CA MET A 69 7.51 -11.22 -5.42
C MET A 69 7.77 -9.90 -6.15
N LYS A 70 6.82 -8.97 -6.06
CA LYS A 70 6.91 -7.63 -6.62
C LYS A 70 6.41 -6.63 -5.58
N PRO A 71 6.92 -5.39 -5.60
CA PRO A 71 6.50 -4.42 -4.62
C PRO A 71 5.07 -3.97 -4.89
N THR A 72 4.33 -3.69 -3.82
CA THR A 72 3.22 -2.76 -3.89
C THR A 72 3.77 -1.35 -3.79
N ILE A 73 3.43 -0.51 -4.77
CA ILE A 73 3.92 0.87 -4.89
C ILE A 73 2.75 1.82 -4.69
N LEU A 74 2.93 2.83 -3.84
CA LEU A 74 2.04 3.97 -3.75
C LEU A 74 2.71 5.16 -4.44
N GLU A 75 2.06 5.68 -5.47
CA GLU A 75 2.51 6.78 -6.30
C GLU A 75 1.63 8.00 -6.05
N THR A 76 2.23 9.19 -6.03
CA THR A 76 1.52 10.46 -5.93
C THR A 76 1.79 11.33 -7.16
N TYR A 77 0.81 12.15 -7.53
CA TYR A 77 0.83 12.96 -8.74
C TYR A 77 0.27 14.36 -8.46
N GLU A 78 0.78 15.36 -9.17
CA GLU A 78 0.22 16.73 -9.15
C GLU A 78 -0.96 16.88 -10.13
N VAL A 79 -0.99 16.06 -11.18
CA VAL A 79 -2.05 16.02 -12.20
C VAL A 79 -2.70 14.64 -12.23
N ASP A 80 -3.92 14.56 -12.74
CA ASP A 80 -4.68 13.32 -12.76
C ASP A 80 -3.98 12.26 -13.64
N PRO A 81 -3.58 11.10 -13.09
CA PRO A 81 -2.89 10.07 -13.86
C PRO A 81 -3.77 9.38 -14.92
N ARG A 82 -5.06 9.68 -14.97
CA ARG A 82 -5.97 9.19 -16.03
C ARG A 82 -5.91 10.04 -17.30
N SER A 83 -5.38 11.26 -17.23
CA SER A 83 -5.42 12.20 -18.36
C SER A 83 -4.30 12.00 -19.39
N GLY A 84 -3.42 11.00 -19.22
CA GLY A 84 -2.32 10.71 -20.15
C GLY A 84 -0.97 10.57 -19.44
N ASP A 85 0.11 11.09 -20.05
CA ASP A 85 1.54 10.97 -19.67
C ASP A 85 1.94 11.60 -18.30
N ALA A 86 1.07 11.53 -17.30
CA ALA A 86 1.37 11.94 -15.94
C ALA A 86 2.43 11.01 -15.33
N LYS A 87 3.59 11.59 -15.00
CA LYS A 87 4.62 10.88 -14.25
C LYS A 87 4.38 11.03 -12.75
N PRO A 88 4.62 9.98 -11.94
CA PRO A 88 4.60 10.10 -10.49
C PRO A 88 5.58 11.19 -10.01
N ASN A 89 5.12 12.05 -9.11
CA ASN A 89 5.95 13.03 -8.41
C ASN A 89 6.80 12.34 -7.34
N LYS A 90 6.16 11.51 -6.52
CA LYS A 90 6.83 10.73 -5.47
C LYS A 90 6.24 9.33 -5.38
N THR A 91 7.04 8.40 -4.88
CA THR A 91 6.67 6.99 -4.76
C THR A 91 7.23 6.39 -3.49
N THR A 92 6.45 5.50 -2.86
CA THR A 92 6.95 4.56 -1.85
C THR A 92 6.64 3.14 -2.31
N GLN A 93 7.46 2.19 -1.90
CA GLN A 93 7.33 0.80 -2.30
C GLN A 93 7.57 -0.14 -1.11
N ALA A 94 6.82 -1.23 -1.09
CA ALA A 94 6.88 -2.22 -0.03
C ALA A 94 6.64 -3.63 -0.60
N PHE A 95 7.52 -4.56 -0.27
CA PHE A 95 7.34 -5.98 -0.54
C PHE A 95 6.65 -6.60 0.68
N ILE A 96 5.36 -6.90 0.54
CA ILE A 96 4.46 -7.23 1.66
C ILE A 96 3.91 -8.64 1.53
N GLU A 97 3.78 -9.34 2.66
CA GLU A 97 3.19 -10.69 2.74
C GLU A 97 2.44 -10.87 4.06
N GLY A 98 1.57 -11.86 4.13
CA GLY A 98 0.90 -12.26 5.37
C GLY A 98 -0.45 -11.57 5.61
N PHE A 99 -0.92 -11.66 6.86
CA PHE A 99 -2.30 -11.37 7.24
C PHE A 99 -2.34 -10.26 8.28
N GLY A 100 -2.94 -9.12 7.95
CA GLY A 100 -2.89 -8.00 8.88
C GLY A 100 -3.50 -6.70 8.39
N VAL A 101 -3.01 -5.62 8.97
CA VAL A 101 -3.41 -4.25 8.65
C VAL A 101 -2.18 -3.42 8.33
N MET A 102 -2.35 -2.46 7.42
CA MET A 102 -1.28 -1.57 6.99
C MET A 102 -1.84 -0.17 6.73
N ASP A 103 -1.22 0.83 7.32
CA ASP A 103 -1.56 2.22 7.09
C ASP A 103 -0.52 2.85 6.16
N TYR A 104 -0.98 3.37 5.03
CA TYR A 104 -0.22 4.30 4.21
C TYR A 104 -0.63 5.72 4.56
N GLN A 105 0.30 6.65 4.47
CA GLN A 105 0.01 8.07 4.65
C GLN A 105 0.68 8.88 3.55
N ILE A 106 -0.04 9.89 3.06
CA ILE A 106 0.54 10.94 2.22
C ILE A 106 0.81 12.14 3.12
N GLY A 107 2.09 12.39 3.35
CA GLY A 107 2.60 13.51 4.12
C GLY A 107 2.75 14.77 3.29
N ASP A 108 3.55 15.69 3.81
CA ASP A 108 3.78 16.98 3.17
C ASP A 108 4.47 16.82 1.82
N MET A 109 4.20 17.77 0.92
CA MET A 109 4.73 17.77 -0.45
C MET A 109 4.51 16.43 -1.19
N HIS A 110 3.31 15.86 -1.06
CA HIS A 110 2.90 14.63 -1.73
C HIS A 110 3.75 13.40 -1.37
N THR A 111 4.45 13.39 -0.23
CA THR A 111 5.37 12.29 0.12
C THR A 111 4.59 11.09 0.64
N PRO A 112 4.46 9.98 -0.11
CA PRO A 112 3.79 8.79 0.40
C PRO A 112 4.77 7.97 1.25
N TYR A 113 4.28 7.35 2.32
CA TYR A 113 5.06 6.41 3.12
C TYR A 113 4.18 5.40 3.83
N VAL A 114 4.79 4.33 4.35
CA VAL A 114 4.12 3.37 5.24
C VAL A 114 4.17 3.92 6.68
N ALA A 115 3.01 4.31 7.20
CA ALA A 115 2.90 4.84 8.55
C ALA A 115 2.96 3.74 9.60
N SER A 116 2.19 2.66 9.41
CA SER A 116 2.13 1.56 10.38
C SER A 116 1.80 0.23 9.70
N LYS A 117 2.14 -0.87 10.38
CA LYS A 117 1.74 -2.21 9.99
C LYS A 117 1.60 -3.10 11.22
N ILE A 118 0.66 -4.03 11.19
CA ILE A 118 0.48 -5.06 12.23
C ILE A 118 0.12 -6.37 11.53
N GLY A 119 0.83 -7.45 11.83
CA GLY A 119 0.61 -8.77 11.23
C GLY A 119 1.11 -8.92 9.79
N VAL A 120 1.68 -7.86 9.21
CA VAL A 120 2.23 -7.87 7.85
C VAL A 120 3.74 -8.07 7.89
N PHE A 121 4.21 -9.08 7.17
CA PHE A 121 5.63 -9.29 6.94
C PHE A 121 6.13 -8.30 5.88
N CYS A 122 7.26 -7.67 6.15
CA CYS A 122 7.93 -6.81 5.18
C CYS A 122 9.21 -7.50 4.72
N GLY A 123 9.28 -7.85 3.44
CA GLY A 123 10.50 -8.37 2.85
C GLY A 123 11.53 -7.27 2.61
N PHE A 124 11.10 -6.16 2.01
CA PHE A 124 11.96 -5.02 1.66
C PHE A 124 11.14 -3.75 1.45
N GLY A 125 11.80 -2.59 1.52
CA GLY A 125 11.23 -1.27 1.24
C GLY A 125 10.70 -0.57 2.49
N ASP A 126 9.82 0.40 2.26
CA ASP A 126 9.36 1.38 3.26
C ASP A 126 8.48 0.76 4.36
N CYS A 127 8.10 -0.52 4.21
CA CYS A 127 7.43 -1.27 5.26
C CYS A 127 8.36 -1.74 6.39
N GLY A 128 9.68 -1.54 6.29
CA GLY A 128 10.67 -2.01 7.26
C GLY A 128 10.81 -1.10 8.48
N VAL A 129 10.65 0.21 8.27
CA VAL A 129 10.75 1.25 9.30
C VAL A 129 9.42 1.99 9.31
N SER A 130 8.40 1.41 9.95
CA SER A 130 7.12 2.10 10.10
C SER A 130 7.35 3.41 10.86
N HIS A 131 7.00 4.53 10.25
CA HIS A 131 7.21 5.89 10.79
C HIS A 131 6.16 6.30 11.85
N GLY A 132 5.70 5.32 12.64
CA GLY A 132 4.65 5.48 13.64
C GLY A 132 4.99 6.46 14.74
#